data_AF-A0A2E4FML4-F1
#
_entry.id   AF-A0A2E4FML4-F1
#
_cell.length_a   1.000
_cell.length_b   1.000
_cell.length_c   1.000
_cell.angle_alpha   90.00
_cell.angle_beta   90.00
_cell.angle_gamma   90.00
#
_symmetry.space_group_name_H-M   'P 1'
#
loop_
_entity.id
_entity.type
_entity.pdbx_description
1 polymer ?
#
loop_
_entity_poly.entity_id
_entity_poly.type
_entity_poly.pdbx_seq_one_letter_code
_entity_poly.pdbx_strand_id
1 'polypeptide(L)'
;MLRKVSRHPERLEIPKAATRTNRVIYASNHRSHMDYLVELLVLDENGIRPPVIAAGINLFNGAMGLLNRHVTGAIPIRRNSRDPAYLATLRGYVAEIVHRRDLFLYLEGGRSYSGEFKSLKTGLLQAVVHARHPDAVIVPVTIAYDLVLEDQTLARQGVKRRQRPFSAEVAEMVRYAVGYESRAFVTFSQPLPLATVDPESRRDLVMLMRRTRDAIGKAYKVLPTALLAAALRPSMPRRALEDRIDALLDTLRLVDANLGVESGRDAVDQATGPLVSRGIIVVEGDRYRVRDRLLLRYYGRALSHLLHDRGRSKRTH
;
A
#
# COMPACT_ATOMS: atom_id res chain seq x y z
N MET A 1 8.36 -6.79 16.77
CA MET A 1 7.51 -6.15 15.74
C MET A 1 7.08 -7.13 14.66
N LEU A 2 8.00 -7.74 13.90
CA LEU A 2 7.66 -8.60 12.75
C LEU A 2 6.81 -9.83 13.11
N ARG A 3 7.04 -10.48 14.26
CA ARG A 3 6.20 -11.60 14.74
C ARG A 3 4.75 -11.22 15.07
N LYS A 4 4.44 -9.93 15.16
CA LYS A 4 3.10 -9.41 15.52
C LYS A 4 2.31 -8.87 14.32
N VAL A 5 2.98 -8.78 13.17
CA VAL A 5 2.31 -8.59 11.90
C VAL A 5 2.35 -9.93 11.18
N SER A 6 1.25 -10.67 11.22
CA SER A 6 1.16 -11.92 10.45
C SER A 6 1.06 -11.57 8.97
N ARG A 7 1.84 -12.26 8.14
CA ARG A 7 1.98 -11.94 6.71
C ARG A 7 1.23 -13.00 5.92
N HIS A 8 0.30 -12.55 5.08
CA HIS A 8 -0.59 -13.38 4.28
C HIS A 8 -0.33 -13.09 2.81
N PRO A 9 0.60 -13.81 2.18
CA PRO A 9 0.88 -13.62 0.77
C PRO A 9 -0.22 -14.25 -0.09
N GLU A 10 -0.68 -13.54 -1.11
CA GLU A 10 -1.70 -13.99 -2.04
C GLU A 10 -1.14 -13.97 -3.46
N ARG A 11 -1.41 -15.02 -4.24
CA ARG A 11 -1.00 -15.18 -5.64
C ARG A 11 0.52 -15.25 -5.85
N LEU A 12 1.22 -15.97 -4.98
CA LEU A 12 2.69 -16.14 -5.01
C LEU A 12 3.21 -16.84 -6.27
N GLU A 13 2.38 -17.61 -6.96
CA GLU A 13 2.70 -18.21 -8.24
C GLU A 13 3.09 -17.16 -9.30
N ILE A 14 2.52 -15.95 -9.21
CA ILE A 14 2.79 -14.86 -10.15
C ILE A 14 4.25 -14.39 -10.08
N PRO A 15 4.76 -13.89 -8.93
CA PRO A 15 6.15 -13.46 -8.85
C PRO A 15 7.14 -14.64 -9.01
N LYS A 16 6.78 -15.85 -8.56
CA LYS A 16 7.61 -17.07 -8.81
C LYS A 16 7.77 -17.37 -10.30
N ALA A 17 6.72 -17.23 -11.09
CA ALA A 17 6.78 -17.41 -12.54
C ALA A 17 7.52 -16.25 -13.23
N ALA A 18 7.17 -15.00 -12.86
CA ALA A 18 7.74 -13.82 -13.48
C ALA A 18 9.27 -13.76 -13.35
N THR A 19 9.80 -14.03 -12.15
CA THR A 19 11.24 -13.97 -11.86
C THR A 19 12.10 -15.03 -12.55
N ARG A 20 11.51 -16.06 -13.17
CA ARG A 20 12.27 -17.09 -13.90
C ARG A 20 12.75 -16.63 -15.26
N THR A 21 11.97 -15.79 -15.94
CA THR A 21 12.22 -15.41 -17.34
C THR A 21 12.27 -13.91 -17.57
N ASN A 22 11.89 -13.11 -16.56
CA ASN A 22 11.77 -11.66 -16.70
C ASN A 22 12.63 -10.93 -15.68
N ARG A 23 12.95 -9.69 -16.02
CA ARG A 23 13.38 -8.69 -15.05
C ARG A 23 12.15 -8.10 -14.37
N VAL A 24 12.02 -8.27 -13.06
CA VAL A 24 10.80 -7.89 -12.36
C VAL A 24 10.94 -6.54 -11.68
N ILE A 25 9.99 -5.64 -11.98
CA ILE A 25 9.80 -4.37 -11.31
C ILE A 25 8.52 -4.44 -10.50
N TYR A 26 8.65 -4.62 -9.19
CA TYR A 26 7.52 -4.60 -8.27
C TYR A 26 7.04 -3.17 -8.07
N ALA A 27 5.74 -2.94 -8.20
CA ALA A 27 5.12 -1.63 -8.01
C ALA A 27 4.01 -1.73 -6.96
N SER A 28 4.22 -1.11 -5.78
CA SER A 28 3.28 -1.21 -4.65
C SER A 28 2.70 0.12 -4.20
N ASN A 29 1.56 0.06 -3.52
CA ASN A 29 1.05 1.15 -2.68
C ASN A 29 1.87 1.26 -1.38
N HIS A 30 1.73 2.38 -0.66
CA HIS A 30 2.51 2.59 0.56
C HIS A 30 1.62 3.06 1.72
N ARG A 31 1.51 2.24 2.76
CA ARG A 31 0.66 2.42 3.94
C ARG A 31 1.48 2.67 5.20
N SER A 32 2.56 1.91 5.40
CA SER A 32 3.33 1.88 6.65
C SER A 32 4.83 1.85 6.39
N HIS A 33 5.62 2.22 7.39
CA HIS A 33 7.03 1.88 7.45
C HIS A 33 7.30 0.37 7.55
N MET A 34 6.28 -0.44 7.81
CA MET A 34 6.42 -1.90 7.77
C MET A 34 6.40 -2.47 6.35
N ASP A 35 5.94 -1.74 5.34
CA ASP A 35 5.70 -2.28 4.00
C ASP A 35 6.97 -2.90 3.39
N TYR A 36 8.07 -2.14 3.40
CA TYR A 36 9.34 -2.60 2.84
C TYR A 36 10.02 -3.70 3.66
N LEU A 37 9.54 -3.99 4.87
CA LEU A 37 9.96 -5.17 5.62
C LEU A 37 9.04 -6.35 5.28
N VAL A 38 7.72 -6.13 5.34
CA VAL A 38 6.70 -7.15 5.11
C VAL A 38 6.80 -7.72 3.71
N GLU A 39 6.83 -6.88 2.68
CA GLU A 39 6.82 -7.30 1.28
C GLU A 39 8.12 -8.01 0.89
N LEU A 40 9.28 -7.48 1.33
CA LEU A 40 10.57 -8.11 1.08
C LEU A 40 10.69 -9.46 1.79
N LEU A 41 10.24 -9.57 3.04
CA LEU A 41 10.24 -10.83 3.77
C LEU A 41 9.27 -11.85 3.17
N VAL A 42 8.10 -11.40 2.67
CA VAL A 42 7.19 -12.29 1.94
C VAL A 42 7.87 -12.91 0.72
N LEU A 43 8.67 -12.14 -0.02
CA LEU A 43 9.43 -12.67 -1.15
C LEU A 43 10.53 -13.64 -0.68
N ASP A 44 11.34 -13.22 0.31
CA ASP A 44 12.47 -14.01 0.83
C ASP A 44 12.04 -15.37 1.40
N GLU A 45 11.01 -15.37 2.25
CA GLU A 45 10.46 -16.58 2.89
C GLU A 45 9.83 -17.54 1.86
N ASN A 46 9.55 -17.07 0.65
CA ASN A 46 8.99 -17.87 -0.44
C ASN A 46 10.00 -18.20 -1.55
N GLY A 47 11.30 -18.03 -1.26
CA GLY A 47 12.39 -18.40 -2.17
C GLY A 47 12.56 -17.44 -3.36
N ILE A 48 11.96 -16.25 -3.29
CA ILE A 48 12.14 -15.20 -4.29
C ILE A 48 13.17 -14.23 -3.73
N ARG A 49 14.28 -14.06 -4.46
CA ARG A 49 15.34 -13.14 -4.07
C ARG A 49 14.77 -11.73 -3.87
N PRO A 50 14.95 -11.09 -2.70
CA PRO A 50 14.45 -9.74 -2.48
C PRO A 50 15.01 -8.74 -3.50
N PRO A 51 14.14 -7.94 -4.14
CA PRO A 51 14.55 -6.89 -5.07
C PRO A 51 15.22 -5.72 -4.34
N VAL A 52 15.93 -4.90 -5.10
CA VAL A 52 16.49 -3.64 -4.59
C VAL A 52 15.36 -2.63 -4.41
N ILE A 53 15.30 -1.94 -3.27
CA ILE A 53 14.28 -0.91 -3.02
C ILE A 53 14.80 0.50 -3.25
N ALA A 54 13.93 1.38 -3.72
CA ALA A 54 14.15 2.82 -3.83
C ALA A 54 13.62 3.55 -2.58
N ALA A 55 14.50 4.21 -1.80
CA ALA A 55 14.12 4.92 -0.59
C ALA A 55 14.51 6.41 -0.63
N GLY A 56 13.75 7.26 0.07
CA GLY A 56 14.10 8.67 0.18
C GLY A 56 15.41 8.84 0.95
N ILE A 57 16.31 9.71 0.46
CA ILE A 57 17.62 9.95 1.09
C ILE A 57 17.52 10.39 2.57
N ASN A 58 16.40 11.01 2.95
CA ASN A 58 16.12 11.39 4.34
C ASN A 58 15.99 10.20 5.30
N LEU A 59 15.81 8.98 4.80
CA LEU A 59 15.77 7.74 5.58
C LEU A 59 17.16 7.10 5.75
N PHE A 60 18.22 7.69 5.22
CA PHE A 60 19.58 7.17 5.37
C PHE A 60 20.32 7.69 6.60
N ASN A 61 19.62 8.42 7.48
CA ASN A 61 20.17 8.94 8.72
C ASN A 61 19.79 8.05 9.91
N GLY A 62 20.69 7.93 10.89
CA GLY A 62 20.46 7.20 12.14
C GLY A 62 20.15 5.71 11.94
N ALA A 63 19.28 5.14 12.79
CA ALA A 63 18.92 3.72 12.77
C ALA A 63 18.34 3.24 11.42
N MET A 64 17.61 4.12 10.71
CA MET A 64 17.09 3.79 9.38
C MET A 64 18.18 3.73 8.31
N GLY A 65 19.27 4.49 8.46
CA GLY A 65 20.43 4.38 7.58
C GLY A 65 21.09 3.02 7.69
N LEU A 66 21.25 2.50 8.91
CA LEU A 66 21.78 1.16 9.15
C LEU A 66 20.87 0.08 8.57
N LEU A 67 19.56 0.18 8.80
CA LEU A 67 18.58 -0.75 8.24
C LEU A 67 18.61 -0.74 6.70
N ASN A 68 18.64 0.46 6.10
CA ASN A 68 18.68 0.61 4.66
C ASN A 68 19.98 0.06 4.04
N ARG A 69 21.11 0.27 4.71
CA ARG A 69 22.42 -0.21 4.25
C ARG A 69 22.61 -1.71 4.41
N HIS A 70 22.14 -2.29 5.51
CA HIS A 70 22.49 -3.65 5.91
C HIS A 70 21.36 -4.68 5.77
N VAL A 71 20.10 -4.25 5.73
CA VAL A 71 18.94 -5.15 5.71
C VAL A 71 18.18 -5.05 4.40
N THR A 72 17.72 -3.85 4.02
CA THR A 72 16.87 -3.70 2.83
C THR A 72 17.67 -3.46 1.54
N GLY A 73 18.96 -3.12 1.64
CA GLY A 73 19.80 -2.78 0.49
C GLY A 73 19.26 -1.59 -0.29
N ALA A 74 18.59 -0.66 0.39
CA ALA A 74 17.89 0.43 -0.26
C ALA A 74 18.85 1.40 -0.96
N ILE A 75 18.36 1.96 -2.04
CA ILE A 75 19.04 3.01 -2.80
C ILE A 75 18.53 4.38 -2.36
N PRO A 76 19.43 5.33 -2.04
CA PRO A 76 19.04 6.69 -1.69
C PRO A 76 18.63 7.50 -2.91
N ILE A 77 17.44 8.12 -2.83
CA ILE A 77 16.91 9.00 -3.86
C ILE A 77 16.49 10.33 -3.22
N ARG A 78 16.98 11.43 -3.78
CA ARG A 78 16.51 12.78 -3.48
C ARG A 78 15.13 13.00 -4.10
N ARG A 79 14.12 13.11 -3.24
CA ARG A 79 12.74 13.40 -3.67
C ARG A 79 12.61 14.84 -4.12
N ASN A 80 11.74 15.09 -5.11
CA ASN A 80 11.40 16.42 -5.64
C ASN A 80 12.60 17.24 -6.14
N SER A 81 13.71 16.58 -6.53
CA SER A 81 14.81 17.27 -7.20
C SER A 81 14.35 17.77 -8.58
N ARG A 82 14.70 19.01 -8.91
CA ARG A 82 14.47 19.60 -10.24
C ARG A 82 15.77 19.80 -11.02
N ASP A 83 16.90 19.44 -10.42
CA ASP A 83 18.21 19.53 -11.05
C ASP A 83 18.29 18.55 -12.23
N PRO A 84 18.45 19.05 -13.48
CA PRO A 84 18.52 18.20 -14.67
C PRO A 84 19.67 17.19 -14.63
N ALA A 85 20.83 17.56 -14.06
CA ALA A 85 21.99 16.67 -13.96
C ALA A 85 21.67 15.49 -13.05
N TYR A 86 21.13 15.77 -11.86
CA TYR A 86 20.65 14.73 -10.95
C TYR A 86 19.59 13.82 -11.60
N LEU A 87 18.62 14.39 -12.32
CA LEU A 87 17.56 13.60 -12.97
C LEU A 87 18.10 12.73 -14.12
N ALA A 88 19.09 13.19 -14.87
CA ALA A 88 19.78 12.40 -15.88
C ALA A 88 20.57 11.25 -15.24
N THR A 89 21.36 11.54 -14.19
CA THR A 89 22.12 10.53 -13.44
C THR A 89 21.21 9.49 -12.81
N LEU A 90 20.10 9.92 -12.17
CA LEU A 90 19.13 9.01 -11.57
C LEU A 90 18.50 8.08 -12.63
N ARG A 91 18.18 8.62 -13.83
CA ARG A 91 17.65 7.81 -14.93
C ARG A 91 18.64 6.74 -15.38
N GLY A 92 19.89 7.11 -15.66
CA GLY A 92 20.93 6.15 -16.06
C GLY A 92 21.22 5.11 -14.97
N TYR A 93 21.25 5.54 -13.72
CA TYR A 93 21.48 4.66 -12.58
C TYR A 93 20.35 3.64 -12.38
N VAL A 94 19.08 4.08 -12.45
CA VAL A 94 17.93 3.15 -12.39
C VAL A 94 17.93 2.19 -13.58
N ALA A 95 18.28 2.65 -14.78
CA ALA A 95 18.40 1.79 -15.95
C ALA A 95 19.45 0.68 -15.74
N GLU A 96 20.62 1.02 -15.21
CA GLU A 96 21.67 0.04 -14.89
C GLU A 96 21.21 -1.00 -13.86
N ILE A 97 20.44 -0.57 -12.86
CA ILE A 97 19.87 -1.50 -11.87
C ILE A 97 18.89 -2.44 -12.52
N VAL A 98 17.98 -1.94 -13.37
CA VAL A 98 17.02 -2.77 -14.10
C VAL A 98 17.74 -3.82 -14.94
N HIS A 99 18.90 -3.52 -15.53
CA HIS A 99 19.67 -4.55 -16.24
C HIS A 99 20.23 -5.65 -15.32
N ARG A 100 20.55 -5.34 -14.07
CA ARG A 100 21.26 -6.26 -13.16
C ARG A 100 20.38 -6.95 -12.12
N ARG A 101 19.33 -6.30 -11.62
CA ARG A 101 18.55 -6.73 -10.46
C ARG A 101 17.09 -6.32 -10.57
N ASP A 102 16.23 -7.12 -9.94
CA ASP A 102 14.83 -6.75 -9.73
C ASP A 102 14.75 -5.51 -8.84
N LEU A 103 13.72 -4.69 -9.08
CA LEU A 103 13.53 -3.40 -8.44
C LEU A 103 12.16 -3.34 -7.78
N PHE A 104 12.05 -2.70 -6.62
CA PHE A 104 10.79 -2.53 -5.92
C PHE A 104 10.53 -1.04 -5.66
N LEU A 105 9.39 -0.57 -6.16
CA LEU A 105 9.02 0.84 -6.22
C LEU A 105 7.69 1.11 -5.51
N TYR A 106 7.71 2.08 -4.60
CA TYR A 106 6.50 2.68 -4.04
C TYR A 106 6.06 3.88 -4.89
N LEU A 107 5.25 3.60 -5.91
CA LEU A 107 4.92 4.60 -6.93
C LEU A 107 4.08 5.76 -6.38
N GLU A 108 3.43 5.62 -5.22
CA GLU A 108 2.75 6.74 -4.52
C GLU A 108 3.73 7.82 -3.98
N GLY A 109 5.02 7.52 -3.94
CA GLY A 109 6.08 8.44 -3.52
C GLY A 109 6.09 8.78 -2.03
N GLY A 110 5.33 8.05 -1.22
CA GLY A 110 5.26 8.17 0.24
C GLY A 110 3.94 7.59 0.78
N ARG A 111 3.92 7.29 2.08
CA ARG A 111 2.79 6.67 2.77
C ARG A 111 1.48 7.46 2.63
N SER A 112 0.36 6.75 2.73
CA SER A 112 -0.97 7.36 2.83
C SER A 112 -1.23 7.90 4.24
N TYR A 113 -1.51 9.20 4.32
CA TYR A 113 -1.88 9.89 5.56
C TYR A 113 -3.40 10.04 5.73
N SER A 114 -4.16 9.91 4.64
CA SER A 114 -5.63 10.01 4.65
C SER A 114 -6.32 8.65 4.65
N GLY A 115 -5.56 7.59 4.39
CA GLY A 115 -6.10 6.25 4.17
C GLY A 115 -6.52 5.98 2.74
N GLU A 116 -6.48 6.96 1.84
CA GLU A 116 -6.80 6.78 0.42
C GLU A 116 -5.57 6.36 -0.39
N PHE A 117 -5.82 5.72 -1.53
CA PHE A 117 -4.81 5.53 -2.58
C PHE A 117 -4.38 6.87 -3.16
N LYS A 118 -3.07 7.08 -3.25
CA LYS A 118 -2.50 8.29 -3.84
C LYS A 118 -2.38 8.12 -5.36
N SER A 119 -2.19 9.24 -6.04
CA SER A 119 -1.76 9.20 -7.43
C SER A 119 -0.34 8.63 -7.51
N LEU A 120 -0.09 7.82 -8.54
CA LEU A 120 1.23 7.31 -8.84
C LEU A 120 2.10 8.43 -9.42
N LYS A 121 3.38 8.44 -9.07
CA LYS A 121 4.39 9.35 -9.62
C LYS A 121 5.13 8.69 -10.78
N THR A 122 5.32 9.45 -11.86
CA THR A 122 5.95 8.97 -13.10
C THR A 122 7.47 8.80 -12.99
N GLY A 123 8.16 9.56 -12.14
CA GLY A 123 9.61 9.76 -12.29
C GLY A 123 10.46 8.48 -12.32
N LEU A 124 10.28 7.58 -11.34
CA LEU A 124 11.04 6.32 -11.31
C LEU A 124 10.54 5.33 -12.36
N LEU A 125 9.24 5.34 -12.67
CA LEU A 125 8.67 4.49 -13.70
C LEU A 125 9.20 4.85 -15.09
N GLN A 126 9.32 6.14 -15.39
CA GLN A 126 9.91 6.63 -16.63
C GLN A 126 11.37 6.16 -16.75
N ALA A 127 12.15 6.23 -15.66
CA ALA A 127 13.53 5.73 -15.64
C ALA A 127 13.60 4.21 -15.92
N VAL A 128 12.65 3.43 -15.38
CA VAL A 128 12.53 1.99 -15.67
C VAL A 128 12.24 1.74 -17.15
N VAL A 129 11.28 2.45 -17.75
CA VAL A 129 10.92 2.28 -19.17
C VAL A 129 12.07 2.71 -20.09
N HIS A 130 12.79 3.79 -19.75
CA HIS A 130 13.99 4.20 -20.51
C HIS A 130 15.10 3.15 -20.50
N ALA A 131 15.13 2.23 -19.54
CA ALA A 131 16.12 1.15 -19.52
C ALA A 131 16.01 0.22 -20.73
N ARG A 132 14.84 0.16 -21.38
CA ARG A 132 14.54 -0.67 -22.56
C ARG A 132 15.02 -2.12 -22.43
N HIS A 133 14.90 -2.68 -21.22
CA HIS A 133 15.21 -4.09 -21.00
C HIS A 133 14.14 -4.96 -21.68
N PRO A 134 14.51 -5.91 -22.56
CA PRO A 134 13.56 -6.62 -23.42
C PRO A 134 12.54 -7.42 -22.63
N ASP A 135 12.98 -8.09 -21.56
CA ASP A 135 12.12 -8.95 -20.73
C ASP A 135 11.69 -8.27 -19.42
N ALA A 136 11.60 -6.93 -19.39
CA ALA A 136 11.16 -6.23 -18.19
C ALA A 136 9.63 -6.23 -18.06
N VAL A 137 9.16 -6.55 -16.87
CA VAL A 137 7.73 -6.54 -16.52
C VAL A 137 7.51 -5.79 -15.22
N ILE A 138 6.36 -5.12 -15.10
CA ILE A 138 5.88 -4.61 -13.82
C ILE A 138 4.99 -5.65 -13.19
N VAL A 139 5.29 -6.08 -11.97
CA VAL A 139 4.38 -6.87 -11.14
C VAL A 139 3.72 -5.91 -10.15
N PRO A 140 2.43 -5.57 -10.33
CA PRO A 140 1.73 -4.75 -9.36
C PRO A 140 1.55 -5.53 -8.06
N VAL A 141 1.92 -4.92 -6.94
CA VAL A 141 1.81 -5.48 -5.60
C VAL A 141 0.85 -4.61 -4.81
N THR A 142 0.05 -5.24 -3.96
CA THR A 142 -0.85 -4.52 -3.07
C THR A 142 -0.66 -4.97 -1.65
N ILE A 143 -0.50 -4.01 -0.74
CA ILE A 143 -0.46 -4.26 0.69
C ILE A 143 -1.66 -3.65 1.42
N ALA A 144 -2.29 -4.47 2.26
CA ALA A 144 -3.41 -4.09 3.11
C ALA A 144 -3.17 -4.59 4.54
N TYR A 145 -3.56 -3.79 5.54
CA TYR A 145 -3.41 -4.13 6.96
C TYR A 145 -4.73 -4.04 7.69
N ASP A 146 -4.99 -4.96 8.62
CA ASP A 146 -6.13 -4.79 9.55
C ASP A 146 -5.95 -3.48 10.33
N LEU A 147 -4.73 -3.28 10.86
CA LEU A 147 -4.29 -2.08 11.56
C LEU A 147 -2.85 -1.71 11.17
N VAL A 148 -2.62 -0.43 10.86
CA VAL A 148 -1.28 0.14 10.68
C VAL A 148 -0.75 0.59 12.04
N LEU A 149 0.46 0.14 12.41
CA LEU A 149 1.01 0.35 13.76
C LEU A 149 1.17 1.84 14.12
N GLU A 150 1.55 2.67 13.14
CA GLU A 150 1.71 4.12 13.27
C GLU A 150 0.50 4.96 12.77
N ASP A 151 -0.68 4.36 12.66
CA ASP A 151 -1.87 5.01 12.08
C ASP A 151 -2.25 6.34 12.74
N GLN A 152 -2.08 6.50 14.06
CA GLN A 152 -2.49 7.71 14.79
C GLN A 152 -1.58 8.88 14.40
N THR A 153 -0.27 8.64 14.35
CA THR A 153 0.68 9.63 13.88
C THR A 153 0.44 9.96 12.41
N LEU A 154 0.25 8.96 11.54
CA LEU A 154 -0.01 9.18 10.12
C LEU A 154 -1.28 10.00 9.86
N ALA A 155 -2.41 9.61 10.47
CA ALA A 155 -3.67 10.30 10.29
C ALA A 155 -3.60 11.75 10.79
N ARG A 156 -2.92 12.00 11.91
CA ARG A 156 -2.69 13.36 12.44
C ARG A 156 -1.80 14.20 11.53
N GLN A 157 -0.76 13.62 10.91
CA GLN A 157 0.07 14.32 9.92
C GLN A 157 -0.76 14.75 8.71
N GLY A 158 -1.68 13.90 8.24
CA GLY A 158 -2.59 14.22 7.13
C GLY A 158 -3.48 15.43 7.43
N VAL A 159 -4.09 15.47 8.62
CA VAL A 159 -4.94 16.61 9.03
C VAL A 159 -4.13 17.88 9.23
N LYS A 160 -2.98 17.79 9.92
CA LYS A 160 -2.16 18.96 10.24
C LYS A 160 -1.28 19.44 9.08
N ARG A 161 -1.20 18.68 7.98
CA ARG A 161 -0.30 18.91 6.83
C ARG A 161 1.16 19.15 7.26
N ARG A 162 1.57 18.53 8.37
CA ARG A 162 2.88 18.71 8.98
C ARG A 162 3.48 17.36 9.31
N GLN A 163 4.65 17.08 8.76
CA GLN A 163 5.39 15.85 9.05
C GLN A 163 5.82 15.83 10.52
N ARG A 164 5.75 14.65 11.15
CA ARG A 164 6.34 14.42 12.47
C ARG A 164 7.72 13.76 12.30
N PRO A 165 8.60 13.90 13.29
CA PRO A 165 9.85 13.17 13.30
C PRO A 165 9.60 11.66 13.24
N PHE A 166 10.47 10.95 12.52
CA PHE A 166 10.43 9.50 12.41
C PHE A 166 10.47 8.79 13.78
N SER A 167 11.15 9.36 14.77
CA SER A 167 11.18 8.83 16.14
C SER A 167 9.80 8.74 16.80
N ALA A 168 8.88 9.67 16.50
CA ALA A 168 7.53 9.62 17.03
C ALA A 168 6.72 8.46 16.43
N GLU A 169 6.92 8.18 15.14
CA GLU A 169 6.29 7.06 14.44
C GLU A 169 6.83 5.73 14.97
N VAL A 170 8.16 5.60 15.14
CA VAL A 170 8.78 4.40 15.74
C VAL A 170 8.31 4.18 17.17
N ALA A 171 8.24 5.23 18.00
CA ALA A 171 7.76 5.10 19.38
C ALA A 171 6.31 4.59 19.43
N GLU A 172 5.46 5.04 18.51
CA GLU A 172 4.12 4.51 18.35
C GLU A 172 4.11 3.04 17.91
N MET A 173 4.92 2.69 16.92
CA MET A 173 5.06 1.30 16.47
C MET A 173 5.55 0.39 17.60
N VAL A 174 6.50 0.84 18.44
CA VAL A 174 7.00 0.09 19.61
C VAL A 174 5.90 -0.10 20.65
N ARG A 175 5.17 0.97 20.98
CA ARG A 175 4.05 0.92 21.93
C ARG A 175 3.03 -0.14 21.53
N TYR A 176 2.74 -0.25 20.23
CA TYR A 176 1.74 -1.17 19.72
C TYR A 176 2.28 -2.52 19.25
N ALA A 177 3.60 -2.65 19.08
CA ALA A 177 4.23 -3.95 18.87
C ALA A 177 4.15 -4.87 20.09
N VAL A 178 3.79 -4.32 21.27
CA VAL A 178 3.56 -5.07 22.50
C VAL A 178 2.04 -5.13 22.74
N GLY A 179 1.43 -6.29 22.46
CA GLY A 179 0.03 -6.58 22.78
C GLY A 179 -0.98 -6.47 21.63
N TYR A 180 -0.57 -6.07 20.42
CA TYR A 180 -1.46 -6.03 19.24
C TYR A 180 -1.01 -7.04 18.18
N GLU A 181 -1.98 -7.67 17.53
CA GLU A 181 -1.78 -8.52 16.37
C GLU A 181 -2.52 -7.91 15.18
N SER A 182 -1.80 -7.73 14.07
CA SER A 182 -2.34 -7.20 12.83
C SER A 182 -2.01 -8.19 11.71
N ARG A 183 -2.93 -8.40 10.78
CA ARG A 183 -2.64 -9.15 9.55
C ARG A 183 -2.24 -8.17 8.46
N ALA A 184 -1.19 -8.49 7.72
CA ALA A 184 -0.78 -7.81 6.50
C ALA A 184 -0.98 -8.77 5.32
N PHE A 185 -1.78 -8.36 4.35
CA PHE A 185 -2.01 -9.11 3.12
C PHE A 185 -1.16 -8.50 2.02
N VAL A 186 -0.38 -9.33 1.33
CA VAL A 186 0.47 -8.93 0.20
C VAL A 186 -0.01 -9.67 -1.04
N THR A 187 -0.71 -8.97 -1.92
CA THR A 187 -1.36 -9.55 -3.10
C THR A 187 -0.60 -9.16 -4.36
N PHE A 188 -0.18 -10.17 -5.14
CA PHE A 188 0.50 -9.96 -6.42
C PHE A 188 -0.50 -9.98 -7.58
N SER A 189 -0.30 -9.11 -8.57
CA SER A 189 -1.14 -9.02 -9.77
C SER A 189 -0.36 -9.41 -11.02
N GLN A 190 -1.10 -9.72 -12.10
CA GLN A 190 -0.52 -10.16 -13.36
C GLN A 190 0.56 -9.20 -13.88
N PRO A 191 1.69 -9.71 -14.40
CA PRO A 191 2.76 -8.87 -14.89
C PRO A 191 2.31 -8.04 -16.10
N LEU A 192 2.75 -6.78 -16.14
CA LEU A 192 2.53 -5.85 -17.24
C LEU A 192 3.84 -5.73 -18.04
N PRO A 193 3.90 -6.22 -19.29
CA PRO A 193 5.09 -6.13 -20.11
C PRO A 193 5.48 -4.68 -20.40
N LEU A 194 6.78 -4.39 -20.37
CA LEU A 194 7.32 -3.06 -20.70
C LEU A 194 7.87 -2.95 -22.12
N ALA A 195 8.08 -4.07 -22.81
CA ALA A 195 8.69 -4.11 -24.14
C ALA A 195 7.97 -3.22 -25.18
N THR A 196 6.65 -3.07 -25.05
CA THR A 196 5.82 -2.29 -25.99
C THR A 196 5.57 -0.84 -25.54
N VAL A 197 6.16 -0.41 -24.43
CA VAL A 197 5.94 0.94 -23.89
C VAL A 197 7.02 1.86 -24.45
N ASP A 198 6.64 2.83 -25.28
CA ASP A 198 7.61 3.82 -25.77
C ASP A 198 7.93 4.83 -24.64
N PRO A 199 9.19 4.95 -24.17
CA PRO A 199 9.57 5.90 -23.13
C PRO A 199 9.35 7.37 -23.52
N GLU A 200 9.34 7.70 -24.82
CA GLU A 200 9.09 9.07 -25.29
C GLU A 200 7.58 9.35 -25.46
N SER A 201 6.76 8.30 -25.49
CA SER A 201 5.30 8.41 -25.57
C SER A 201 4.70 8.71 -24.20
N ARG A 202 4.32 9.98 -24.00
CA ARG A 202 3.55 10.40 -22.82
C ARG A 202 2.24 9.61 -22.67
N ARG A 203 1.60 9.23 -23.78
CA ARG A 203 0.36 8.44 -23.79
C ARG A 203 0.61 7.06 -23.20
N ASP A 204 1.69 6.39 -23.61
CA ASP A 204 1.99 5.02 -23.17
C ASP A 204 2.34 5.00 -21.69
N LEU A 205 3.12 5.96 -21.21
CA LEU A 205 3.42 6.12 -19.78
C LEU A 205 2.15 6.35 -18.94
N VAL A 206 1.22 7.19 -19.42
CA VAL A 206 -0.07 7.41 -18.74
C VAL A 206 -0.91 6.13 -18.71
N MET A 207 -0.97 5.39 -19.81
CA MET A 207 -1.70 4.12 -19.87
C MET A 207 -1.07 3.06 -18.98
N LEU A 208 0.26 2.95 -18.93
CA LEU A 208 0.97 2.04 -18.03
C LEU A 208 0.70 2.37 -16.57
N MET A 209 0.77 3.65 -16.19
CA MET A 209 0.44 4.09 -14.83
C MET A 209 -0.99 3.76 -14.45
N ARG A 210 -1.95 4.01 -15.35
CA ARG A 210 -3.35 3.68 -15.12
C ARG A 210 -3.53 2.19 -14.93
N ARG A 211 -3.01 1.36 -15.84
CA ARG A 211 -3.08 -0.11 -15.72
C ARG A 211 -2.45 -0.62 -14.43
N THR A 212 -1.29 -0.05 -14.05
CA THR A 212 -0.62 -0.39 -12.79
C THR A 212 -1.49 0.00 -11.59
N ARG A 213 -2.02 1.22 -11.57
CA ARG A 213 -2.90 1.70 -10.49
C ARG A 213 -4.18 0.87 -10.38
N ASP A 214 -4.82 0.58 -11.50
CA ASP A 214 -6.07 -0.19 -11.56
C ASP A 214 -5.82 -1.63 -11.07
N ALA A 215 -4.69 -2.24 -11.44
CA ALA A 215 -4.28 -3.56 -10.95
C ALA A 215 -4.04 -3.57 -9.43
N ILE A 216 -3.29 -2.59 -8.89
CA ILE A 216 -3.08 -2.46 -7.44
C ILE A 216 -4.42 -2.22 -6.73
N GLY A 217 -5.24 -1.31 -7.27
CA GLY A 217 -6.53 -0.96 -6.68
C GLY A 217 -7.48 -2.16 -6.61
N LYS A 218 -7.61 -2.92 -7.72
CA LYS A 218 -8.47 -4.11 -7.80
C LYS A 218 -8.00 -5.24 -6.90
N ALA A 219 -6.68 -5.43 -6.77
CA ALA A 219 -6.10 -6.48 -5.93
C ALA A 219 -6.17 -6.18 -4.42
N TYR A 220 -6.50 -4.94 -4.03
CA TYR A 220 -6.57 -4.54 -2.63
C TYR A 220 -7.52 -5.42 -1.82
N LYS A 221 -6.99 -6.06 -0.78
CA LYS A 221 -7.78 -6.87 0.15
C LYS A 221 -8.77 -6.00 0.92
N VAL A 222 -10.05 -6.24 0.71
CA VAL A 222 -11.13 -5.59 1.45
C VAL A 222 -11.23 -6.24 2.83
N LEU A 223 -10.64 -5.59 3.82
CA LEU A 223 -10.56 -6.10 5.18
C LEU A 223 -11.80 -5.76 6.03
N PRO A 224 -12.14 -6.60 7.03
CA PRO A 224 -13.23 -6.34 7.97
C PRO A 224 -13.14 -4.96 8.63
N THR A 225 -11.95 -4.55 9.05
CA THR A 225 -11.73 -3.25 9.72
C THR A 225 -12.04 -2.08 8.80
N ALA A 226 -11.70 -2.18 7.51
CA ALA A 226 -12.02 -1.17 6.51
C ALA A 226 -13.51 -1.12 6.18
N LEU A 227 -14.19 -2.28 6.09
CA LEU A 227 -15.64 -2.37 5.87
C LEU A 227 -16.43 -1.76 7.03
N LEU A 228 -16.14 -2.16 8.27
CA LEU A 228 -16.79 -1.60 9.46
C LEU A 228 -16.55 -0.09 9.52
N ALA A 229 -15.32 0.36 9.30
CA ALA A 229 -14.97 1.77 9.32
C ALA A 229 -15.65 2.59 8.21
N ALA A 230 -15.88 2.01 7.03
CA ALA A 230 -16.63 2.64 5.94
C ALA A 230 -18.15 2.68 6.22
N ALA A 231 -18.70 1.67 6.90
CA ALA A 231 -20.13 1.54 7.17
C ALA A 231 -20.61 2.35 8.38
N LEU A 232 -19.80 2.44 9.44
CA LEU A 232 -20.19 2.96 10.75
C LEU A 232 -20.51 4.46 10.74
N ARG A 233 -21.72 4.79 11.22
CA ARG A 233 -22.17 6.15 11.53
C ARG A 233 -21.79 6.53 12.97
N PRO A 234 -21.97 7.80 13.43
CA PRO A 234 -21.55 8.22 14.78
C PRO A 234 -22.00 7.29 15.92
N SER A 235 -23.22 6.74 15.82
CA SER A 235 -23.71 5.64 16.65
C SER A 235 -24.75 4.84 15.88
N MET A 236 -24.76 3.52 16.02
CA MET A 236 -25.81 2.66 15.47
C MET A 236 -25.87 1.29 16.16
N PRO A 237 -27.01 0.58 16.13
CA PRO A 237 -27.10 -0.80 16.61
C PRO A 237 -26.32 -1.76 15.70
N ARG A 238 -25.92 -2.91 16.24
CA ARG A 238 -25.14 -3.93 15.54
C ARG A 238 -25.82 -4.39 14.27
N ARG A 239 -27.12 -4.71 14.34
CA ARG A 239 -27.86 -5.23 13.18
C ARG A 239 -27.83 -4.27 11.98
N ALA A 240 -28.09 -2.99 12.22
CA ALA A 240 -28.03 -1.98 11.17
C ALA A 240 -26.61 -1.80 10.60
N LEU A 241 -25.56 -2.09 11.39
CA LEU A 241 -24.17 -2.04 10.94
C LEU A 241 -23.85 -3.22 10.03
N GLU A 242 -24.28 -4.42 10.39
CA GLU A 242 -24.19 -5.61 9.55
C GLU A 242 -24.89 -5.38 8.20
N ASP A 243 -26.15 -4.94 8.21
CA ASP A 243 -26.93 -4.69 6.98
C ASP A 243 -26.25 -3.64 6.06
N ARG A 244 -25.63 -2.60 6.65
CA ARG A 244 -24.86 -1.61 5.87
C ARG A 244 -23.59 -2.18 5.27
N ILE A 245 -22.92 -3.10 5.97
CA ILE A 245 -21.73 -3.76 5.44
C ILE A 245 -22.13 -4.72 4.32
N ASP A 246 -23.23 -5.45 4.45
CA ASP A 246 -23.75 -6.31 3.37
C ASP A 246 -24.01 -5.51 2.09
N ALA A 247 -24.63 -4.34 2.19
CA ALA A 247 -24.81 -3.45 1.04
C ALA A 247 -23.49 -2.96 0.40
N LEU A 248 -22.44 -2.76 1.21
CA LEU A 248 -21.10 -2.46 0.69
C LEU A 248 -20.49 -3.67 -0.01
N LEU A 249 -20.60 -4.86 0.59
CA LEU A 249 -20.12 -6.11 0.02
C LEU A 249 -20.78 -6.39 -1.34
N ASP A 250 -22.08 -6.16 -1.48
CA ASP A 250 -22.79 -6.29 -2.76
C ASP A 250 -22.22 -5.35 -3.82
N THR A 251 -21.95 -4.10 -3.47
CA THR A 251 -21.30 -3.15 -4.38
C THR A 251 -19.89 -3.61 -4.78
N LEU A 252 -19.13 -4.15 -3.84
CA LEU A 252 -17.76 -4.62 -4.05
C LEU A 252 -17.70 -5.91 -4.90
N ARG A 253 -18.72 -6.78 -4.81
CA ARG A 253 -18.88 -7.94 -5.68
C ARG A 253 -19.06 -7.54 -7.14
N LEU A 254 -19.77 -6.44 -7.42
CA LEU A 254 -19.97 -5.93 -8.79
C LEU A 254 -18.68 -5.45 -9.49
N VAL A 255 -17.59 -5.25 -8.74
CA VAL A 255 -16.28 -4.88 -9.28
C VAL A 255 -15.23 -5.99 -9.11
N ASP A 256 -15.67 -7.19 -8.69
CA ASP A 256 -14.78 -8.33 -8.45
C ASP A 256 -13.62 -7.96 -7.50
N ALA A 257 -13.97 -7.31 -6.38
CA ALA A 257 -13.01 -6.92 -5.36
C ALA A 257 -12.51 -8.14 -4.58
N ASN A 258 -11.27 -8.08 -4.11
CA ASN A 258 -10.67 -9.12 -3.27
C ASN A 258 -11.22 -9.06 -1.83
N LEU A 259 -12.34 -9.74 -1.57
CA LEU A 259 -13.02 -9.71 -0.28
C LEU A 259 -12.28 -10.53 0.80
N GLY A 260 -12.23 -10.02 2.02
CA GLY A 260 -11.71 -10.74 3.19
C GLY A 260 -12.78 -11.43 4.05
N VAL A 261 -14.06 -11.17 3.77
CA VAL A 261 -15.23 -11.69 4.47
C VAL A 261 -16.42 -11.79 3.53
N GLU A 262 -17.37 -12.67 3.86
CA GLU A 262 -18.54 -12.95 3.03
C GLU A 262 -19.81 -12.23 3.50
N SER A 263 -19.90 -11.86 4.77
CA SER A 263 -21.07 -11.20 5.34
C SER A 263 -20.73 -10.01 6.24
N GLY A 264 -21.71 -9.13 6.42
CA GLY A 264 -21.65 -8.03 7.38
C GLY A 264 -21.47 -8.52 8.81
N ARG A 265 -22.05 -9.67 9.16
CA ARG A 265 -21.84 -10.33 10.44
C ARG A 265 -20.37 -10.71 10.65
N ASP A 266 -19.76 -11.41 9.69
CA ASP A 266 -18.34 -11.80 9.78
C ASP A 266 -17.43 -10.58 9.85
N ALA A 267 -17.77 -9.53 9.08
CA ALA A 267 -17.03 -8.28 9.10
C ALA A 267 -17.08 -7.63 10.49
N VAL A 268 -18.25 -7.56 11.13
CA VAL A 268 -18.41 -7.02 12.48
C VAL A 268 -17.66 -7.88 13.50
N ASP A 269 -17.84 -9.19 13.46
CA ASP A 269 -17.22 -10.12 14.41
C ASP A 269 -15.69 -10.04 14.36
N GLN A 270 -15.10 -9.98 13.17
CA GLN A 270 -13.64 -9.88 13.01
C GLN A 270 -13.08 -8.47 13.27
N ALA A 271 -13.81 -7.41 12.95
CA ALA A 271 -13.31 -6.03 13.06
C ALA A 271 -13.44 -5.42 14.46
N THR A 272 -14.39 -5.90 15.27
CA THR A 272 -14.75 -5.28 16.56
C THR A 272 -13.57 -5.26 17.53
N GLY A 273 -12.95 -6.41 17.79
CA GLY A 273 -11.82 -6.52 18.71
C GLY A 273 -10.64 -5.59 18.33
N PRO A 274 -10.14 -5.65 17.08
CA PRO A 274 -9.10 -4.75 16.61
C PRO A 274 -9.46 -3.26 16.75
N LEU A 275 -10.66 -2.83 16.35
CA LEU A 275 -11.03 -1.41 16.40
C LEU A 275 -11.32 -0.89 17.81
N VAL A 276 -11.84 -1.74 18.71
CA VAL A 276 -12.04 -1.41 20.13
C VAL A 276 -10.69 -1.31 20.83
N SER A 277 -9.79 -2.29 20.65
CA SER A 277 -8.45 -2.27 21.26
C SER A 277 -7.64 -1.06 20.78
N ARG A 278 -7.80 -0.65 19.51
CA ARG A 278 -7.20 0.57 18.96
C ARG A 278 -7.83 1.87 19.48
N GLY A 279 -8.96 1.80 20.18
CA GLY A 279 -9.69 2.96 20.69
C GLY A 279 -10.42 3.77 19.60
N ILE A 280 -10.68 3.14 18.44
CA ILE A 280 -11.36 3.79 17.31
C ILE A 280 -12.88 3.80 17.53
N ILE A 281 -13.40 2.71 18.10
CA ILE A 281 -14.81 2.54 18.43
C ILE A 281 -14.96 2.10 19.88
N VAL A 282 -16.20 2.19 20.38
CA VAL A 282 -16.63 1.57 21.64
C VAL A 282 -17.95 0.83 21.39
N VAL A 283 -18.13 -0.29 22.07
CA VAL A 283 -19.36 -1.09 22.03
C VAL A 283 -20.00 -1.06 23.41
N GLU A 284 -21.26 -0.65 23.47
CA GLU A 284 -22.05 -0.59 24.71
C GLU A 284 -23.36 -1.36 24.48
N GLY A 285 -23.47 -2.56 25.07
CA GLY A 285 -24.53 -3.50 24.72
C GLY A 285 -24.50 -3.83 23.23
N ASP A 286 -25.61 -3.60 22.53
CA ASP A 286 -25.72 -3.82 21.08
C ASP A 286 -25.31 -2.59 20.23
N ARG A 287 -24.86 -1.49 20.84
CA ARG A 287 -24.58 -0.25 20.09
C ARG A 287 -23.09 -0.03 19.88
N TYR A 288 -22.75 0.24 18.62
CA TYR A 288 -21.43 0.66 18.18
C TYR A 288 -21.37 2.18 18.11
N ARG A 289 -20.34 2.79 18.70
CA ARG A 289 -20.11 4.24 18.70
C ARG A 289 -18.70 4.58 18.27
N VAL A 290 -18.58 5.69 17.56
CA VAL A 290 -17.28 6.20 17.11
C VAL A 290 -16.58 6.95 18.25
N ARG A 291 -15.36 6.54 18.59
CA ARG A 291 -14.50 7.20 19.58
C ARG A 291 -13.44 8.07 18.92
N ASP A 292 -12.83 7.59 17.82
CA ASP A 292 -11.88 8.37 17.01
C ASP A 292 -12.38 8.47 15.56
N ARG A 293 -13.03 9.60 15.24
CA ARG A 293 -13.54 9.89 13.88
C ARG A 293 -12.42 10.03 12.84
N LEU A 294 -11.21 10.40 13.25
CA LEU A 294 -10.10 10.58 12.33
C LEU A 294 -9.58 9.23 11.86
N LEU A 295 -9.31 8.32 12.79
CA LEU A 295 -8.86 6.96 12.47
C LEU A 295 -9.95 6.14 11.78
N LEU A 296 -11.22 6.27 12.20
CA LEU A 296 -12.32 5.60 11.50
C LEU A 296 -12.34 5.99 10.02
N ARG A 297 -12.22 7.29 9.71
CA ARG A 297 -12.14 7.73 8.31
C ARG A 297 -10.89 7.25 7.59
N TYR A 298 -9.75 7.18 8.28
CA TYR A 298 -8.51 6.64 7.71
C TYR A 298 -8.71 5.19 7.22
N TYR A 299 -9.34 4.33 8.01
CA TYR A 299 -9.61 2.96 7.58
C TYR A 299 -10.72 2.86 6.52
N GLY A 300 -11.84 3.58 6.68
CA GLY A 300 -12.94 3.53 5.72
C GLY A 300 -12.55 4.03 4.32
N ARG A 301 -11.66 5.03 4.26
CA ARG A 301 -11.15 5.58 3.00
C ARG A 301 -10.23 4.65 2.21
N ALA A 302 -9.78 3.56 2.81
CA ALA A 302 -9.01 2.54 2.10
C ALA A 302 -9.83 1.86 0.99
N LEU A 303 -11.17 1.94 1.04
CA LEU A 303 -12.08 1.37 0.04
C LEU A 303 -12.59 2.42 -0.96
N SER A 304 -12.18 3.68 -0.85
CA SER A 304 -12.72 4.75 -1.69
C SER A 304 -12.57 4.47 -3.19
N HIS A 305 -11.44 3.92 -3.62
CA HIS A 305 -11.17 3.59 -5.03
C HIS A 305 -11.98 2.40 -5.55
N LEU A 306 -12.53 1.55 -4.68
CA LEU A 306 -13.44 0.47 -5.09
C LEU A 306 -14.90 0.91 -5.08
N LEU A 307 -15.25 1.82 -4.17
CA LEU A 307 -16.64 2.25 -3.95
C LEU A 307 -17.05 3.48 -4.78
N HIS A 308 -16.12 4.37 -5.17
CA HIS A 308 -16.45 5.66 -5.79
C HIS A 308 -16.02 5.80 -7.26
N ASP A 309 -15.20 4.89 -7.80
CA ASP A 309 -14.54 5.10 -9.10
C ASP A 309 -15.44 4.83 -10.33
N ARG A 310 -16.76 4.70 -10.14
CA ARG A 310 -17.74 4.70 -11.25
C ARG A 310 -18.35 6.08 -11.56
N GLY A 311 -17.98 7.15 -10.85
CA GLY A 311 -18.72 8.43 -10.95
C GLY A 311 -17.91 9.71 -11.20
N ARG A 312 -16.57 9.71 -11.19
CA ARG A 312 -15.78 10.93 -11.37
C ARG A 312 -14.78 10.80 -12.50
N SER A 313 -15.31 10.85 -13.73
CA SER A 313 -14.63 11.61 -14.78
C SER A 313 -14.43 13.02 -14.24
N LYS A 314 -13.25 13.30 -13.69
CA LYS A 314 -12.80 14.68 -13.49
C LYS A 314 -12.63 15.26 -14.89
N ARG A 315 -13.72 15.82 -15.43
CA ARG A 315 -13.64 16.91 -16.39
C ARG A 315 -12.76 17.97 -15.73
N THR A 316 -11.55 18.06 -16.24
CA THR A 316 -10.60 19.14 -16.01
C THR A 316 -11.28 20.45 -16.40
N HIS A 317 -11.41 21.35 -15.43
CA HIS A 317 -11.22 22.79 -15.67
C HIS A 317 -9.76 23.09 -15.37
#